data_AF-X5UMR4-F1
#
_entry.id   AF-X5UMR4-F1
#
_cell.length_a   1.000
_cell.length_b   1.000
_cell.length_c   1.000
_cell.angle_alpha   90.00
_cell.angle_beta   90.00
_cell.angle_gamma   90.00
#
_symmetry.space_group_name_H-M   'P 1'
#
loop_
_entity.id
_entity.type
_entity.pdbx_description
1 polymer ?
#
loop_
_entity_poly.entity_id
_entity_poly.type
_entity_poly.pdbx_seq_one_letter_code
_entity_poly.pdbx_strand_id
1 'polypeptide(L)'
;MRLKSLAVFVFGLLAIAGITLTMSARSFAASSDIPAWLQAHVGNDDGEISQVVLERARALYLKKVAQGAVHNGCYFAMDATRPGDLGNGVLGRRYYVICEAKQSFRAISSGHGGGRNLKGVVDFSNGKRCAKNFGNALDSSLTTGGAYMTGEAKTSFKGFYRIGAKKDQALLRTFIQFDGEGETANARQRVIGGHAARLLRGMCLRKNPNSSYADHDGFVPYGKLVDYAGGRSNGCTSWSPSDADQIISMVKGNPTTLYIYPESRDITAVGKSGAYWNASCLKEIGKPKFWPRKSLEPIIAQYAKDNPPPPPQPLPICTGP
;
A
#
# COMPACT_ATOMS: atom_id res chain seq x y z
N MET A 1 79.05 3.83 -12.24
CA MET A 1 77.60 3.57 -12.15
C MET A 1 77.11 3.93 -10.74
N ARG A 2 76.14 4.85 -10.69
CA ARG A 2 75.15 5.22 -9.64
C ARG A 2 75.51 5.01 -8.15
N LEU A 3 75.78 6.09 -7.40
CA LEU A 3 74.83 6.91 -6.58
C LEU A 3 74.43 6.18 -5.27
N LYS A 4 74.46 6.75 -4.05
CA LYS A 4 74.56 8.12 -3.55
C LYS A 4 74.74 8.05 -2.03
N SER A 5 75.58 8.92 -1.48
CA SER A 5 75.59 9.24 -0.05
C SER A 5 74.77 10.50 0.23
N LEU A 6 74.48 10.67 1.53
CA LEU A 6 74.23 11.90 2.29
C LEU A 6 72.78 12.39 2.52
N ALA A 7 72.45 12.32 3.80
CA ALA A 7 72.20 13.46 4.70
C ALA A 7 70.74 13.91 4.93
N VAL A 8 70.29 13.54 6.13
CA VAL A 8 69.31 14.23 6.98
C VAL A 8 69.72 15.70 7.16
N PHE A 9 68.79 16.66 7.05
CA PHE A 9 68.75 17.88 7.89
C PHE A 9 67.39 18.62 7.78
N VAL A 10 66.69 18.67 8.93
CA VAL A 10 65.98 19.81 9.56
C VAL A 10 64.73 20.48 8.93
N PHE A 11 63.67 20.43 9.76
CA PHE A 11 62.56 21.37 10.04
C PHE A 11 62.29 22.57 9.12
N GLY A 12 61.00 22.74 8.80
CA GLY A 12 60.31 24.01 9.09
C GLY A 12 59.48 24.63 7.96
N LEU A 13 58.20 24.87 8.29
CA LEU A 13 57.27 25.89 7.75
C LEU A 13 56.23 25.48 6.68
N LEU A 14 55.00 25.41 7.19
CA LEU A 14 53.80 26.14 6.73
C LEU A 14 53.01 25.63 5.51
N ALA A 15 51.94 24.90 5.85
CA ALA A 15 50.55 25.29 5.63
C ALA A 15 50.12 25.69 4.21
N ILE A 16 49.51 24.74 3.48
CA ILE A 16 48.46 25.06 2.50
C ILE A 16 47.26 24.10 2.68
N ALA A 17 46.18 24.73 3.14
CA ALA A 17 44.77 24.35 3.22
C ALA A 17 44.32 23.03 2.56
N GLY A 18 43.90 22.08 3.40
CA GLY A 18 42.97 21.03 3.03
C GLY A 18 41.53 21.56 3.05
N ILE A 19 40.97 21.85 1.88
CA ILE A 19 39.53 22.11 1.73
C ILE A 19 38.81 20.78 1.90
N THR A 20 38.35 20.50 3.11
CA THR A 20 37.41 19.41 3.37
C THR A 20 36.01 19.90 3.00
N LEU A 21 35.49 19.41 1.87
CA LEU A 21 34.08 19.51 1.50
C LEU A 21 33.25 18.67 2.48
N THR A 22 32.91 19.27 3.62
CA THR A 22 31.84 18.77 4.47
C THR A 22 30.52 19.07 3.77
N MET A 23 30.05 18.14 2.94
CA MET A 23 28.65 18.09 2.53
C MET A 23 27.81 17.83 3.79
N SER A 24 27.47 18.90 4.50
CA SER A 24 26.37 18.87 5.46
C SER A 24 25.13 18.41 4.70
N ALA A 25 24.66 17.21 5.00
CA ALA A 25 23.33 16.78 4.64
C ALA A 25 22.37 17.82 5.20
N ARG A 26 21.90 18.73 4.34
CA ARG A 26 20.84 19.67 4.72
C ARG A 26 19.64 18.82 5.07
N SER A 27 19.35 18.70 6.36
CA SER A 27 18.04 18.30 6.85
C SER A 27 17.03 19.22 6.16
N PHE A 28 16.25 18.68 5.23
CA PHE A 28 15.06 19.34 4.71
C PHE A 28 14.00 19.32 5.82
N ALA A 29 14.21 20.10 6.86
CA ALA A 29 13.14 20.56 7.74
C ALA A 29 12.66 21.90 7.18
N ALA A 30 12.03 21.87 6.01
CA ALA A 30 11.03 22.89 5.73
C ALA A 30 9.90 22.55 6.69
N SER A 31 9.71 23.36 7.74
CA SER A 31 8.46 23.35 8.48
C SER A 31 7.38 23.62 7.45
N SER A 32 6.71 22.57 6.97
CA SER A 32 5.57 22.77 6.13
C SER A 32 4.54 23.42 7.02
N ASP A 33 4.25 24.70 6.81
CA ASP A 33 3.16 25.37 7.51
C ASP A 33 1.88 24.60 7.16
N ILE A 34 1.50 23.67 8.04
CA ILE A 34 0.27 22.92 7.96
C ILE A 34 -0.82 23.92 8.35
N PRO A 35 -1.82 24.16 7.50
CA PRO A 35 -2.89 25.09 7.83
C PRO A 35 -3.57 24.71 9.15
N ALA A 36 -3.97 25.70 9.94
CA ALA A 36 -4.54 25.47 11.28
C ALA A 36 -5.73 24.48 11.28
N TRP A 37 -6.60 24.53 10.26
CA TRP A 37 -7.72 23.59 10.11
C TRP A 37 -7.25 22.15 9.94
N LEU A 38 -6.12 21.93 9.25
CA LEU A 38 -5.56 20.59 9.02
C LEU A 38 -4.75 20.11 10.22
N GLN A 39 -4.11 21.05 10.94
CA GLN A 39 -3.41 20.77 12.19
C GLN A 39 -4.34 20.14 13.24
N ALA A 40 -5.62 20.49 13.25
CA ALA A 40 -6.63 19.91 14.14
C ALA A 40 -6.89 18.41 13.90
N HIS A 41 -6.44 17.86 12.77
CA HIS A 41 -6.54 16.42 12.45
C HIS A 41 -5.22 15.67 12.68
N VAL A 42 -4.17 16.36 13.10
CA VAL A 42 -2.86 15.77 13.33
C VAL A 42 -2.80 15.14 14.70
N GLY A 43 -2.50 13.84 14.74
CA GLY A 43 -2.34 13.10 15.97
C GLY A 43 -2.19 11.61 15.73
N ASN A 44 -2.20 10.84 16.81
CA ASN A 44 -1.89 9.41 16.81
C ASN A 44 -3.08 8.51 17.15
N ASP A 45 -4.26 9.08 17.36
CA ASP A 45 -5.49 8.38 17.67
C ASP A 45 -6.25 7.97 16.41
N ASP A 46 -7.29 7.14 16.58
CA ASP A 46 -8.10 6.67 15.46
C ASP A 46 -8.83 7.84 14.77
N GLY A 47 -8.65 7.93 13.45
CA GLY A 47 -9.20 9.02 12.65
C GLY A 47 -8.28 10.24 12.52
N GLU A 48 -7.16 10.29 13.24
CA GLU A 48 -6.13 11.32 13.10
C GLU A 48 -4.99 10.86 12.19
N ILE A 49 -4.32 11.80 11.53
CA ILE A 49 -3.13 11.53 10.71
C ILE A 49 -1.86 11.88 11.50
N SER A 50 -0.87 10.99 11.53
CA SER A 50 0.39 11.34 12.19
C SER A 50 1.14 12.40 11.37
N GLN A 51 1.85 13.29 12.06
CA GLN A 51 2.58 14.41 11.46
C GLN A 51 3.44 13.94 10.27
N VAL A 52 4.27 12.91 10.46
CA VAL A 52 5.17 12.40 9.40
C VAL A 52 4.42 11.87 8.18
N VAL A 53 3.25 11.26 8.37
CA VAL A 53 2.45 10.73 7.27
C VAL A 53 1.82 11.88 6.48
N LEU A 54 1.30 12.90 7.18
CA LEU A 54 0.75 14.10 6.56
C LEU A 54 1.82 14.86 5.77
N GLU A 55 2.96 15.15 6.39
CA GLU A 55 4.05 15.90 5.76
C GLU A 55 4.53 15.23 4.47
N ARG A 56 4.71 13.91 4.48
CA ARG A 56 5.17 13.18 3.29
C ARG A 56 4.12 13.08 2.20
N ALA A 57 2.85 12.89 2.57
CA ALA A 57 1.74 12.91 1.61
C ALA A 57 1.60 14.28 0.95
N ARG A 58 1.64 15.35 1.75
CA ARG A 58 1.55 16.72 1.29
C ARG A 58 2.75 17.11 0.42
N ALA A 59 3.97 16.75 0.83
CA ALA A 59 5.18 17.00 0.05
C ALA A 59 5.13 16.29 -1.31
N LEU A 60 4.67 15.03 -1.35
CA LEU A 60 4.46 14.30 -2.61
C LEU A 60 3.44 15.01 -3.51
N TYR A 61 2.29 15.41 -2.95
CA TYR A 61 1.24 16.11 -3.68
C TYR A 61 1.74 17.43 -4.28
N LEU A 62 2.33 18.30 -3.44
CA LEU A 62 2.85 19.60 -3.88
C LEU A 62 3.94 19.45 -4.96
N LYS A 63 4.83 18.46 -4.80
CA LYS A 63 5.82 18.12 -5.83
C LYS A 63 5.15 17.74 -7.15
N LYS A 64 4.09 16.94 -7.12
CA LYS A 64 3.39 16.46 -8.32
C LYS A 64 2.54 17.53 -8.99
N VAL A 65 1.95 18.43 -8.21
CA VAL A 65 1.30 19.64 -8.72
C VAL A 65 2.30 20.55 -9.43
N ALA A 66 3.45 20.83 -8.79
CA ALA A 66 4.50 21.65 -9.39
C ALA A 66 5.08 21.06 -10.70
N GLN A 67 5.04 19.73 -10.83
CA GLN A 67 5.43 19.02 -12.05
C GLN A 67 4.34 19.00 -13.13
N GLY A 68 3.13 19.51 -12.86
CA GLY A 68 1.98 19.41 -13.75
C GLY A 68 1.43 17.98 -13.91
N ALA A 69 1.85 17.04 -13.05
CA ALA A 69 1.41 15.65 -13.11
C ALA A 69 0.05 15.41 -12.45
N VAL A 70 -0.38 16.33 -11.56
CA VAL A 70 -1.64 16.25 -10.82
C VAL A 70 -2.33 17.61 -10.82
N HIS A 71 -3.63 17.59 -11.15
CA HIS A 71 -4.53 18.75 -11.06
C HIS A 71 -5.69 18.52 -10.09
N ASN A 72 -5.82 17.31 -9.54
CA ASN A 72 -6.84 16.97 -8.56
C ASN A 72 -6.60 17.78 -7.28
N GLY A 73 -7.62 18.49 -6.79
CA GLY A 73 -7.53 19.31 -5.57
C GLY A 73 -7.46 18.52 -4.25
N CYS A 74 -7.50 17.19 -4.31
CA CYS A 74 -7.40 16.28 -3.18
C CYS A 74 -6.19 15.35 -3.35
N TYR A 75 -5.54 14.96 -2.26
CA TYR A 75 -4.50 13.93 -2.22
C TYR A 75 -4.74 12.96 -1.08
N PHE A 76 -4.10 11.79 -1.17
CA PHE A 76 -4.36 10.68 -0.26
C PHE A 76 -3.11 10.29 0.54
N ALA A 77 -3.37 9.75 1.72
CA ALA A 77 -2.35 9.12 2.55
C ALA A 77 -2.88 7.81 3.14
N MET A 78 -1.98 6.88 3.46
CA MET A 78 -2.30 5.68 4.22
C MET A 78 -1.21 5.43 5.25
N ASP A 79 -1.62 5.08 6.47
CA ASP A 79 -0.72 4.66 7.54
C ASP A 79 -0.92 3.17 7.84
N ALA A 80 -0.06 2.34 7.24
CA ALA A 80 -0.12 0.90 7.43
C ALA A 80 0.47 0.43 8.78
N THR A 81 1.02 1.35 9.59
CA THR A 81 1.50 1.03 10.96
C THR A 81 0.37 1.00 11.98
N ARG A 82 -0.77 1.63 11.66
CA ARG A 82 -1.95 1.69 12.52
C ARG A 82 -2.80 0.43 12.45
N PRO A 83 -3.53 0.12 13.56
CA PRO A 83 -4.42 -1.03 13.60
C PRO A 83 -5.51 -0.92 12.52
N GLY A 84 -5.71 -1.97 11.73
CA GLY A 84 -6.81 -2.10 10.78
C GLY A 84 -8.11 -2.61 11.41
N ASP A 85 -8.01 -3.19 12.61
CA ASP A 85 -9.11 -3.76 13.39
C ASP A 85 -8.96 -3.32 14.85
N LEU A 86 -9.96 -2.60 15.36
CA LEU A 86 -9.97 -2.10 16.73
C LEU A 86 -10.68 -3.08 17.69
N GLY A 87 -11.16 -4.22 17.19
CA GLY A 87 -11.97 -5.18 17.93
C GLY A 87 -13.48 -4.95 17.75
N ASN A 88 -14.27 -5.96 18.12
CA ASN A 88 -15.74 -5.91 18.13
C ASN A 88 -16.38 -5.47 16.79
N GLY A 89 -15.73 -5.77 15.66
CA GLY A 89 -16.20 -5.38 14.33
C GLY A 89 -15.92 -3.92 13.95
N VAL A 90 -15.24 -3.16 14.79
CA VAL A 90 -14.85 -1.77 14.51
C VAL A 90 -13.53 -1.77 13.73
N LEU A 91 -13.53 -1.10 12.57
CA LEU A 91 -12.35 -0.98 11.73
C LEU A 91 -11.58 0.30 12.02
N GLY A 92 -10.25 0.20 12.08
CA GLY A 92 -9.38 1.34 12.28
C GLY A 92 -9.31 2.24 11.04
N ARG A 93 -9.39 3.55 11.25
CA ARG A 93 -9.28 4.59 10.22
C ARG A 93 -7.81 4.93 10.03
N ARG A 94 -7.28 4.61 8.86
CA ARG A 94 -5.86 4.72 8.54
C ARG A 94 -5.56 5.06 7.08
N TYR A 95 -6.59 5.43 6.34
CA TYR A 95 -6.51 6.00 5.00
C TYR A 95 -7.17 7.36 5.03
N TYR A 96 -6.52 8.36 4.46
CA TYR A 96 -6.88 9.75 4.62
C TYR A 96 -7.09 10.38 3.25
N VAL A 97 -8.21 11.08 3.10
CA VAL A 97 -8.54 11.91 1.95
C VAL A 97 -8.46 13.37 2.38
N ILE A 98 -7.59 14.14 1.74
CA ILE A 98 -7.27 15.51 2.16
C ILE A 98 -7.44 16.42 0.96
N CYS A 99 -8.30 17.45 1.08
CA CYS A 99 -8.51 18.44 0.01
C CYS A 99 -8.31 19.84 0.60
N GLU A 100 -7.11 20.41 0.44
CA GLU A 100 -6.74 21.65 1.16
C GLU A 100 -7.58 22.86 0.76
N ALA A 101 -7.86 23.03 -0.53
CA ALA A 101 -8.68 24.14 -1.03
C ALA A 101 -10.13 24.09 -0.52
N LYS A 102 -10.62 22.90 -0.16
CA LYS A 102 -11.97 22.70 0.40
C LYS A 102 -11.97 22.61 1.92
N GLN A 103 -10.79 22.69 2.55
CA GLN A 103 -10.60 22.47 3.99
C GLN A 103 -11.29 21.20 4.49
N SER A 104 -11.21 20.12 3.70
CA SER A 104 -11.86 18.85 4.01
C SER A 104 -10.84 17.77 4.31
N PHE A 105 -11.05 17.06 5.42
CA PHE A 105 -10.28 15.90 5.83
C PHE A 105 -11.23 14.74 6.11
N ARG A 106 -10.89 13.55 5.61
CA ARG A 106 -11.67 12.34 5.87
C ARG A 106 -10.75 11.18 6.17
N ALA A 107 -10.93 10.57 7.34
CA ALA A 107 -10.26 9.33 7.71
C ALA A 107 -11.21 8.14 7.56
N ILE A 108 -10.76 7.12 6.84
CA ILE A 108 -11.56 5.94 6.50
C ILE A 108 -10.75 4.67 6.77
N SER A 109 -11.46 3.54 6.84
CA SER A 109 -10.82 2.23 6.95
C SER A 109 -10.18 1.81 5.62
N SER A 110 -9.08 1.05 5.71
CA SER A 110 -8.44 0.45 4.54
C SER A 110 -7.78 -0.87 4.93
N GLY A 111 -7.87 -1.88 4.07
CA GLY A 111 -7.12 -3.12 4.18
C GLY A 111 -5.61 -2.93 3.97
N HIS A 112 -4.83 -3.97 4.26
CA HIS A 112 -3.38 -3.99 4.02
C HIS A 112 -2.92 -5.36 3.53
N GLY A 113 -1.69 -5.44 3.02
CA GLY A 113 -1.11 -6.68 2.52
C GLY A 113 -1.03 -7.78 3.56
N GLY A 114 -1.67 -8.92 3.29
CA GLY A 114 -1.75 -10.06 4.20
C GLY A 114 -0.47 -10.88 4.31
N GLY A 115 0.50 -10.69 3.41
CA GLY A 115 1.69 -11.53 3.35
C GLY A 115 1.36 -13.01 3.05
N ARG A 116 2.34 -13.89 3.20
CA ARG A 116 2.17 -15.34 3.00
C ARG A 116 2.97 -16.12 4.04
N ASN A 117 2.47 -17.33 4.32
CA ASN A 117 3.22 -18.35 5.04
C ASN A 117 3.64 -19.42 4.03
N LEU A 118 4.94 -19.50 3.74
CA LEU A 118 5.55 -20.55 2.93
C LEU A 118 5.98 -21.66 3.88
N LYS A 119 5.11 -22.68 4.02
CA LYS A 119 5.25 -23.73 5.04
C LYS A 119 6.65 -24.37 4.98
N GLY A 120 7.34 -24.41 6.11
CA GLY A 120 8.68 -25.00 6.24
C GLY A 120 9.83 -24.14 5.69
N VAL A 121 9.54 -22.96 5.12
CA VAL A 121 10.57 -22.07 4.55
C VAL A 121 10.61 -20.73 5.28
N VAL A 122 9.51 -19.97 5.25
CA VAL A 122 9.44 -18.65 5.87
C VAL A 122 8.00 -18.19 6.05
N ASP A 123 7.71 -17.58 7.19
CA ASP A 123 6.44 -16.91 7.46
C ASP A 123 6.62 -15.39 7.46
N PHE A 124 6.01 -14.74 6.48
CA PHE A 124 5.90 -13.29 6.38
C PHE A 124 4.44 -12.83 6.30
N SER A 125 3.52 -13.63 6.86
CA SER A 125 2.12 -13.26 6.97
C SER A 125 1.91 -12.10 7.95
N ASN A 126 0.84 -11.36 7.72
CA ASN A 126 0.33 -10.32 8.61
C ASN A 126 -1.02 -10.74 9.18
N GLY A 127 -1.28 -10.28 10.42
CA GLY A 127 -2.59 -10.35 11.04
C GLY A 127 -3.54 -9.30 10.44
N LYS A 128 -4.82 -9.35 10.83
CA LYS A 128 -5.80 -8.33 10.39
C LYS A 128 -5.59 -6.99 11.09
N ARG A 129 -5.20 -7.04 12.37
CA ARG A 129 -5.03 -5.87 13.23
C ARG A 129 -3.75 -5.10 12.89
N CYS A 130 -2.58 -5.68 13.16
CA CYS A 130 -1.30 -5.00 12.96
C CYS A 130 -0.44 -5.69 11.90
N ALA A 131 0.18 -4.88 11.03
CA ALA A 131 1.10 -5.35 9.99
C ALA A 131 2.53 -5.37 10.53
N LYS A 132 3.19 -6.53 10.43
CA LYS A 132 4.61 -6.72 10.79
C LYS A 132 5.52 -6.67 9.58
N ASN A 133 5.07 -7.30 8.50
CA ASN A 133 5.85 -7.55 7.30
C ASN A 133 5.42 -6.58 6.20
N PHE A 134 6.41 -6.00 5.54
CA PHE A 134 6.26 -5.11 4.39
C PHE A 134 7.26 -5.55 3.34
N GLY A 135 7.02 -5.23 2.08
CA GLY A 135 7.93 -5.64 1.02
C GLY A 135 7.39 -5.37 -0.36
N ASN A 136 8.30 -5.37 -1.33
CA ASN A 136 8.01 -5.10 -2.73
C ASN A 136 8.26 -6.29 -3.65
N ALA A 137 8.40 -7.50 -3.10
CA ALA A 137 8.51 -8.70 -3.91
C ALA A 137 7.18 -9.01 -4.65
N LEU A 138 7.29 -9.47 -5.90
CA LEU A 138 6.19 -10.11 -6.62
C LEU A 138 5.64 -11.29 -5.80
N ASP A 139 4.33 -11.51 -5.92
CA ASP A 139 3.59 -12.59 -5.27
C ASP A 139 3.71 -12.67 -3.74
N SER A 140 4.26 -11.64 -3.08
CA SER A 140 4.39 -11.60 -1.62
C SER A 140 3.09 -11.25 -0.91
N SER A 141 2.15 -10.59 -1.59
CA SER A 141 0.95 -10.03 -0.96
C SER A 141 1.24 -9.03 0.18
N LEU A 142 2.45 -8.46 0.24
CA LEU A 142 2.85 -7.47 1.25
C LEU A 142 2.52 -6.04 0.82
N THR A 143 2.21 -5.15 1.77
CA THR A 143 2.18 -3.71 1.48
C THR A 143 3.61 -3.20 1.27
N THR A 144 3.78 -2.29 0.30
CA THR A 144 5.00 -1.48 0.18
C THR A 144 4.63 -0.04 0.49
N GLY A 145 5.36 0.63 1.38
CA GLY A 145 5.21 2.05 1.56
C GLY A 145 6.03 2.85 0.56
N GLY A 146 5.65 4.11 0.37
CA GLY A 146 6.26 5.04 -0.56
C GLY A 146 5.23 5.85 -1.33
N ALA A 147 5.72 6.50 -2.38
CA ALA A 147 4.95 7.39 -3.23
C ALA A 147 4.24 6.65 -4.36
N TYR A 148 2.95 6.92 -4.50
CA TYR A 148 2.11 6.45 -5.58
C TYR A 148 1.35 7.60 -6.26
N MET A 149 0.92 7.37 -7.49
CA MET A 149 -0.11 8.14 -8.18
C MET A 149 -1.24 7.18 -8.58
N THR A 150 -2.50 7.62 -8.45
CA THR A 150 -3.63 6.87 -8.98
C THR A 150 -3.61 6.94 -10.50
N GLY A 151 -3.82 5.83 -11.18
CA GLY A 151 -3.88 5.72 -12.63
C GLY A 151 -5.27 5.34 -13.12
N GLU A 152 -5.33 4.47 -14.12
CA GLU A 152 -6.57 4.06 -14.76
C GLU A 152 -7.53 3.33 -13.81
N ALA A 153 -8.83 3.56 -14.03
CA ALA A 153 -9.90 2.85 -13.35
C ALA A 153 -10.53 1.82 -14.30
N LYS A 154 -10.37 0.52 -13.99
CA LYS A 154 -10.94 -0.59 -14.77
C LYS A 154 -12.07 -1.25 -14.01
N THR A 155 -13.26 -1.25 -14.61
CA THR A 155 -14.43 -1.98 -14.07
C THR A 155 -14.46 -3.38 -14.65
N SER A 156 -14.67 -4.38 -13.80
CA SER A 156 -14.80 -5.77 -14.22
C SER A 156 -15.95 -6.47 -13.52
N PHE A 157 -16.66 -7.31 -14.26
CA PHE A 157 -17.66 -8.21 -13.73
C PHE A 157 -17.00 -9.32 -12.90
N LYS A 158 -17.56 -9.63 -11.73
CA LYS A 158 -17.06 -10.63 -10.79
C LYS A 158 -18.00 -11.81 -10.59
N GLY A 159 -19.21 -11.75 -11.12
CA GLY A 159 -20.27 -12.73 -10.90
C GLY A 159 -21.54 -12.09 -10.37
N PHE A 160 -22.55 -12.92 -10.15
CA PHE A 160 -23.83 -12.54 -9.55
C PHE A 160 -23.90 -12.95 -8.08
N TYR A 161 -24.74 -12.24 -7.32
CA TYR A 161 -25.10 -12.58 -5.95
C TYR A 161 -26.56 -12.23 -5.67
N ARG A 162 -27.18 -12.94 -4.72
CA ARG A 162 -28.57 -12.71 -4.32
C ARG A 162 -28.70 -11.45 -3.48
N ILE A 163 -29.70 -10.62 -3.77
CA ILE A 163 -30.07 -9.43 -2.98
C ILE A 163 -31.51 -9.46 -2.44
N GLY A 164 -32.30 -10.48 -2.79
CA GLY A 164 -33.67 -10.66 -2.31
C GLY A 164 -34.29 -11.92 -2.91
N ALA A 165 -35.57 -12.19 -2.64
CA ALA A 165 -36.25 -13.32 -3.24
C ALA A 165 -36.24 -13.21 -4.78
N LYS A 166 -35.62 -14.18 -5.47
CA LYS A 166 -35.49 -14.26 -6.93
C LYS A 166 -34.81 -13.06 -7.62
N LYS A 167 -34.10 -12.20 -6.87
CA LYS A 167 -33.40 -11.05 -7.42
C LYS A 167 -31.90 -11.18 -7.22
N ASP A 168 -31.18 -11.22 -8.32
CA ASP A 168 -29.72 -11.22 -8.34
C ASP A 168 -29.19 -9.89 -8.84
N GLN A 169 -27.98 -9.56 -8.39
CA GLN A 169 -27.25 -8.38 -8.82
C GLN A 169 -25.87 -8.76 -9.33
N ALA A 170 -25.44 -8.12 -10.42
CA ALA A 170 -24.07 -8.23 -10.90
C ALA A 170 -23.13 -7.51 -9.93
N LEU A 171 -22.08 -8.20 -9.48
CA LEU A 171 -20.97 -7.56 -8.79
C LEU A 171 -20.02 -6.98 -9.84
N LEU A 172 -20.18 -5.69 -10.11
CA LEU A 172 -19.19 -4.90 -10.85
C LEU A 172 -18.21 -4.31 -9.85
N ARG A 173 -16.90 -4.54 -10.07
CA ARG A 173 -15.85 -4.00 -9.21
C ARG A 173 -14.87 -3.19 -10.03
N THR A 174 -14.77 -1.92 -9.68
CA THR A 174 -13.75 -1.01 -10.21
C THR A 174 -12.45 -1.17 -9.44
N PHE A 175 -11.36 -1.25 -10.18
CA PHE A 175 -9.99 -1.26 -9.67
C PHE A 175 -9.28 -0.02 -10.17
N ILE A 176 -8.73 0.77 -9.26
CA ILE A 176 -7.85 1.90 -9.56
C ILE A 176 -6.43 1.38 -9.54
N GLN A 177 -5.76 1.36 -10.68
CA GLN A 177 -4.34 1.01 -10.76
C GLN A 177 -3.50 2.08 -10.05
N PHE A 178 -2.46 1.69 -9.32
CA PHE A 178 -1.47 2.64 -8.81
C PHE A 178 -0.17 2.56 -9.60
N ASP A 179 0.42 3.73 -9.84
CA ASP A 179 1.76 3.94 -10.37
C ASP A 179 2.69 4.31 -9.23
N GLY A 180 3.78 3.56 -9.03
CA GLY A 180 4.69 3.79 -7.91
C GLY A 180 6.02 4.43 -8.31
N GLU A 181 6.70 5.02 -7.34
CA GLU A 181 8.08 5.52 -7.44
C GLU A 181 9.00 4.87 -6.39
N GLY A 182 10.29 4.79 -6.71
CA GLY A 182 11.29 4.21 -5.81
C GLY A 182 11.01 2.74 -5.49
N GLU A 183 10.89 2.39 -4.21
CA GLU A 183 10.61 1.01 -3.79
C GLU A 183 9.26 0.48 -4.25
N THR A 184 8.34 1.37 -4.60
CA THR A 184 6.99 1.05 -5.06
C THR A 184 6.88 0.96 -6.58
N ALA A 185 7.98 1.20 -7.33
CA ALA A 185 7.98 1.31 -8.80
C ALA A 185 7.43 0.08 -9.54
N ASN A 186 7.42 -1.09 -8.91
CA ASN A 186 6.81 -2.29 -9.47
C ASN A 186 5.31 -2.47 -9.16
N ALA A 187 4.61 -1.39 -8.75
CA ALA A 187 3.19 -1.42 -8.42
C ALA A 187 2.32 -2.06 -9.52
N ARG A 188 2.54 -1.70 -10.79
CA ARG A 188 1.83 -2.29 -11.94
C ARG A 188 2.09 -3.79 -12.09
N GLN A 189 3.35 -4.19 -12.01
CA GLN A 189 3.76 -5.60 -12.12
C GLN A 189 3.15 -6.44 -11.00
N ARG A 190 2.98 -5.84 -9.81
CA ARG A 190 2.35 -6.45 -8.64
C ARG A 190 0.84 -6.30 -8.59
N VAL A 191 0.22 -5.64 -9.59
CA VAL A 191 -1.21 -5.35 -9.64
C VAL A 191 -1.69 -4.66 -8.35
N ILE A 192 -0.92 -3.67 -7.90
CA ILE A 192 -1.22 -2.87 -6.71
C ILE A 192 -2.14 -1.72 -7.10
N GLY A 193 -3.20 -1.56 -6.32
CA GLY A 193 -4.21 -0.55 -6.58
C GLY A 193 -5.18 -0.38 -5.42
N GLY A 194 -6.34 0.18 -5.75
CA GLY A 194 -7.44 0.44 -4.82
C GLY A 194 -8.77 -0.06 -5.34
N HIS A 195 -9.59 -0.64 -4.46
CA HIS A 195 -10.93 -1.12 -4.83
C HIS A 195 -11.85 -1.32 -3.62
N ALA A 196 -13.15 -1.48 -3.88
CA ALA A 196 -14.10 -1.92 -2.87
C ALA A 196 -13.72 -3.28 -2.30
N ALA A 197 -13.83 -3.44 -0.97
CA ALA A 197 -13.55 -4.65 -0.22
C ALA A 197 -14.71 -5.67 -0.33
N ARG A 198 -15.08 -6.03 -1.56
CA ARG A 198 -16.12 -7.01 -1.86
C ARG A 198 -15.61 -8.13 -2.75
N LEU A 199 -16.01 -9.36 -2.42
CA LEU A 199 -15.76 -10.56 -3.22
C LEU A 199 -16.96 -11.51 -3.17
N LEU A 200 -16.99 -12.44 -4.11
CA LEU A 200 -17.90 -13.58 -4.06
C LEU A 200 -17.18 -14.78 -3.43
N ARG A 201 -17.82 -15.41 -2.45
CA ARG A 201 -17.32 -16.61 -1.78
C ARG A 201 -18.18 -17.82 -2.15
N GLY A 202 -17.57 -19.00 -2.22
CA GLY A 202 -18.26 -20.25 -2.55
C GLY A 202 -18.84 -20.19 -3.96
N MET A 203 -18.04 -19.76 -4.93
CA MET A 203 -18.51 -19.53 -6.29
C MET A 203 -18.87 -20.83 -7.00
N CYS A 204 -19.89 -20.78 -7.82
CA CYS A 204 -20.33 -21.83 -8.74
C CYS A 204 -20.79 -21.22 -10.07
N LEU A 205 -20.90 -22.04 -11.11
CA LEU A 205 -21.46 -21.65 -12.40
C LEU A 205 -22.96 -21.89 -12.41
N ARG A 206 -23.71 -20.87 -12.79
CA ARG A 206 -25.16 -20.93 -12.94
C ARG A 206 -25.56 -20.65 -14.38
N LYS A 207 -26.46 -21.46 -14.93
CA LYS A 207 -26.99 -21.27 -16.28
C LYS A 207 -27.81 -19.98 -16.33
N ASN A 208 -27.42 -19.04 -17.19
CA ASN A 208 -28.14 -17.81 -17.46
C ASN A 208 -27.81 -17.30 -18.88
N PRO A 209 -28.29 -17.99 -19.94
CA PRO A 209 -27.87 -17.73 -21.32
C PRO A 209 -28.29 -16.35 -21.83
N ASN A 210 -29.29 -15.72 -21.19
CA ASN A 210 -29.76 -14.39 -21.56
C ASN A 210 -28.91 -13.26 -20.95
N SER A 211 -27.91 -13.58 -20.12
CA SER A 211 -27.02 -12.59 -19.54
C SER A 211 -25.95 -12.15 -20.53
N SER A 212 -25.71 -10.84 -20.66
CA SER A 212 -24.57 -10.29 -21.39
C SER A 212 -23.20 -10.64 -20.77
N TYR A 213 -23.18 -11.22 -19.57
CA TYR A 213 -21.97 -11.70 -18.89
C TYR A 213 -21.80 -13.22 -18.99
N ALA A 214 -22.69 -13.92 -19.68
CA ALA A 214 -22.57 -15.37 -19.83
C ALA A 214 -21.35 -15.72 -20.70
N ASP A 215 -20.71 -16.83 -20.38
CA ASP A 215 -19.72 -17.45 -21.27
C ASP A 215 -20.39 -18.06 -22.52
N HIS A 216 -19.57 -18.66 -23.40
CA HIS A 216 -20.07 -19.27 -24.64
C HIS A 216 -21.09 -20.39 -24.40
N ASP A 217 -21.05 -21.02 -23.23
CA ASP A 217 -21.98 -22.07 -22.82
C ASP A 217 -23.18 -21.51 -22.06
N GLY A 218 -23.32 -20.19 -21.93
CA GLY A 218 -24.46 -19.57 -21.26
C GLY A 218 -24.39 -19.64 -19.72
N PHE A 219 -23.21 -19.83 -19.13
CA PHE A 219 -23.01 -19.85 -17.68
C PHE A 219 -22.44 -18.54 -17.15
N VAL A 220 -22.81 -18.19 -15.93
CA VAL A 220 -22.29 -17.03 -15.19
C VAL A 220 -21.75 -17.47 -13.83
N PRO A 221 -20.64 -16.89 -13.34
CA PRO A 221 -20.23 -17.07 -11.97
C PRO A 221 -21.28 -16.51 -11.00
N TYR A 222 -21.56 -17.25 -9.94
CA TYR A 222 -22.50 -16.88 -8.90
C TYR A 222 -21.92 -17.25 -7.54
N GLY A 223 -22.18 -16.46 -6.50
CA GLY A 223 -21.71 -16.78 -5.16
C GLY A 223 -22.30 -15.87 -4.09
N LYS A 224 -21.84 -16.07 -2.85
CA LYS A 224 -22.23 -15.25 -1.70
C LYS A 224 -21.38 -13.99 -1.64
N LEU A 225 -22.01 -12.82 -1.63
CA LEU A 225 -21.30 -11.56 -1.42
C LEU A 225 -20.72 -11.51 0.01
N VAL A 226 -19.43 -11.21 0.11
CA VAL A 226 -18.72 -10.99 1.37
C VAL A 226 -18.05 -9.63 1.33
N ASP A 227 -18.25 -8.86 2.39
CA ASP A 227 -17.51 -7.64 2.68
C ASP A 227 -16.32 -7.97 3.60
N TYR A 228 -15.14 -7.45 3.25
CA TYR A 228 -13.91 -7.62 4.01
C TYR A 228 -13.21 -6.28 4.26
N ALA A 229 -13.96 -5.17 4.35
CA ALA A 229 -13.40 -3.87 4.71
C ALA A 229 -12.52 -3.99 5.98
N GLY A 230 -11.30 -3.45 5.92
CA GLY A 230 -10.28 -3.60 6.98
C GLY A 230 -9.59 -4.96 7.07
N GLY A 231 -9.84 -5.86 6.11
CA GLY A 231 -9.21 -7.18 6.00
C GLY A 231 -7.83 -7.18 5.34
N ARG A 232 -7.31 -8.39 5.11
CA ARG A 232 -6.07 -8.63 4.38
C ARG A 232 -6.32 -8.58 2.87
N SER A 233 -5.45 -7.90 2.14
CA SER A 233 -5.43 -7.82 0.68
C SER A 233 -4.12 -8.40 0.13
N ASN A 234 -3.97 -8.41 -1.19
CA ASN A 234 -2.71 -8.78 -1.85
C ASN A 234 -1.71 -7.61 -1.92
N GLY A 235 -1.81 -6.64 -0.99
CA GLY A 235 -1.02 -5.41 -0.98
C GLY A 235 -1.77 -4.17 -1.50
N CYS A 236 -2.98 -4.36 -2.02
CA CYS A 236 -3.88 -3.28 -2.42
C CYS A 236 -4.46 -2.53 -1.22
N THR A 237 -4.90 -1.30 -1.46
CA THR A 237 -5.83 -0.60 -0.56
C THR A 237 -7.24 -1.12 -0.83
N SER A 238 -8.00 -1.42 0.22
CA SER A 238 -9.34 -1.98 0.09
C SER A 238 -10.28 -1.30 1.07
N TRP A 239 -11.31 -0.65 0.54
CA TRP A 239 -12.17 0.26 1.30
C TRP A 239 -13.58 -0.30 1.47
N SER A 240 -14.37 0.30 2.36
CA SER A 240 -15.80 0.06 2.37
C SER A 240 -16.41 0.37 0.99
N PRO A 241 -17.54 -0.24 0.61
CA PRO A 241 -18.18 0.02 -0.68
C PRO A 241 -18.50 1.50 -0.89
N SER A 242 -19.06 2.16 0.12
CA SER A 242 -19.39 3.58 0.08
C SER A 242 -18.15 4.47 -0.05
N ASP A 243 -17.05 4.12 0.63
CA ASP A 243 -15.81 4.86 0.50
C ASP A 243 -15.17 4.66 -0.87
N ALA A 244 -15.21 3.43 -1.39
CA ALA A 244 -14.71 3.12 -2.71
C ALA A 244 -15.44 3.93 -3.79
N ASP A 245 -16.77 4.00 -3.75
CA ASP A 245 -17.57 4.77 -4.71
C ASP A 245 -17.17 6.25 -4.73
N GLN A 246 -16.90 6.81 -3.56
CA GLN A 246 -16.46 8.20 -3.43
C GLN A 246 -15.03 8.40 -3.94
N ILE A 247 -14.08 7.55 -3.54
CA ILE A 247 -12.67 7.64 -3.98
C ILE A 247 -12.57 7.44 -5.49
N ILE A 248 -13.27 6.44 -6.04
CA ILE A 248 -13.29 6.17 -7.48
C ILE A 248 -13.82 7.37 -8.24
N SER A 249 -14.94 7.96 -7.78
CA SER A 249 -15.50 9.17 -8.40
C SER A 249 -14.53 10.35 -8.34
N MET A 250 -13.72 10.47 -7.28
CA MET A 250 -12.74 11.54 -7.14
C MET A 250 -11.57 11.42 -8.13
N VAL A 251 -11.13 10.20 -8.45
CA VAL A 251 -9.89 9.99 -9.23
C VAL A 251 -10.08 9.47 -10.65
N LYS A 252 -11.28 9.00 -11.00
CA LYS A 252 -11.57 8.50 -12.34
C LYS A 252 -11.42 9.63 -13.35
N GLY A 253 -10.38 9.53 -14.21
CA GLY A 253 -10.05 10.56 -15.18
C GLY A 253 -9.43 11.83 -14.58
N ASN A 254 -9.15 11.84 -13.28
CA ASN A 254 -8.55 12.97 -12.56
C ASN A 254 -7.56 12.45 -11.50
N PRO A 255 -6.39 11.95 -11.93
CA PRO A 255 -5.46 11.25 -11.04
C PRO A 255 -4.93 12.16 -9.93
N THR A 256 -4.58 11.56 -8.79
CA THR A 256 -3.92 12.23 -7.67
C THR A 256 -2.84 11.35 -7.03
N THR A 257 -2.11 11.91 -6.06
CA THR A 257 -1.08 11.21 -5.31
C THR A 257 -1.65 10.43 -4.13
N LEU A 258 -1.03 9.29 -3.83
CA LEU A 258 -1.21 8.52 -2.61
C LEU A 258 0.17 8.28 -1.98
N TYR A 259 0.35 8.65 -0.72
CA TYR A 259 1.54 8.25 0.04
C TYR A 259 1.18 7.16 1.06
N ILE A 260 1.86 6.01 1.01
CA ILE A 260 1.67 4.92 1.97
C ILE A 260 2.86 4.87 2.92
N TYR A 261 2.63 5.01 4.21
CA TYR A 261 3.62 4.81 5.26
C TYR A 261 3.54 3.38 5.82
N PRO A 262 4.66 2.71 6.16
CA PRO A 262 6.05 3.17 6.18
C PRO A 262 6.90 2.71 4.98
N GLU A 263 7.95 3.47 4.63
CA GLU A 263 9.01 3.05 3.68
C GLU A 263 10.01 2.10 4.37
N SER A 264 10.89 1.41 3.61
CA SER A 264 11.88 0.50 4.18
C SER A 264 12.83 1.17 5.18
N ARG A 265 13.17 2.44 4.94
CA ARG A 265 14.02 3.25 5.83
C ARG A 265 13.38 3.46 7.20
N ASP A 266 12.06 3.69 7.23
CA ASP A 266 11.33 3.88 8.48
C ASP A 266 11.30 2.58 9.26
N ILE A 267 10.98 1.47 8.58
CA ILE A 267 10.96 0.12 9.17
C ILE A 267 12.33 -0.22 9.79
N THR A 268 13.42 0.14 9.13
CA THR A 268 14.79 -0.11 9.61
C THR A 268 15.16 0.78 10.79
N ALA A 269 14.61 2.00 10.85
CA ALA A 269 14.87 2.99 11.88
C ALA A 269 14.09 2.75 13.19
N VAL A 270 13.04 1.90 13.16
CA VAL A 270 12.29 1.52 14.35
C VAL A 270 13.23 0.93 15.41
N GLY A 271 13.25 1.54 16.59
CA GLY A 271 14.08 1.15 17.73
C GLY A 271 15.52 1.67 17.73
N LYS A 272 15.95 2.43 16.71
CA LYS A 272 17.28 3.06 16.67
C LYS A 272 17.24 4.58 16.76
N SER A 273 16.27 5.21 16.08
CA SER A 273 16.24 6.66 15.89
C SER A 273 14.83 7.27 15.89
N GLY A 274 13.86 6.58 16.50
CA GLY A 274 12.54 7.18 16.77
C GLY A 274 11.63 7.35 15.56
N ALA A 275 11.79 6.54 14.50
CA ALA A 275 10.79 6.50 13.43
C ALA A 275 9.41 6.20 14.02
N TYR A 276 8.42 6.96 13.57
CA TYR A 276 7.04 6.83 14.03
C TYR A 276 6.51 5.40 13.77
N TRP A 277 5.83 4.85 14.76
CA TRP A 277 4.99 3.66 14.61
C TRP A 277 3.86 3.75 15.61
N ASN A 278 2.66 3.28 15.27
CA ASN A 278 1.59 3.20 16.26
C ASN A 278 2.00 2.32 17.45
N ALA A 279 1.98 2.86 18.67
CA ALA A 279 2.51 2.18 19.85
C ALA A 279 1.84 0.83 20.15
N SER A 280 0.52 0.73 19.95
CA SER A 280 -0.21 -0.51 20.19
C SER A 280 0.22 -1.61 19.22
N CYS A 281 0.35 -1.26 17.93
CA CYS A 281 0.79 -2.21 16.92
C CYS A 281 2.27 -2.56 17.07
N LEU A 282 3.13 -1.61 17.43
CA LEU A 282 4.53 -1.90 17.67
C LEU A 282 4.70 -2.89 18.83
N LYS A 283 3.95 -2.70 19.92
CA LYS A 283 3.93 -3.63 21.05
C LYS A 283 3.47 -5.03 20.64
N GLU A 284 2.44 -5.13 19.79
CA GLU A 284 1.89 -6.42 19.33
C GLU A 284 2.85 -7.18 18.40
N ILE A 285 3.46 -6.50 17.44
CA ILE A 285 4.30 -7.15 16.40
C ILE A 285 5.78 -7.28 16.81
N GLY A 286 6.19 -6.56 17.85
CA GLY A 286 7.57 -6.41 18.28
C GLY A 286 8.38 -5.58 17.30
N LYS A 287 9.09 -6.25 16.37
CA LYS A 287 9.95 -5.59 15.39
C LYS A 287 9.39 -5.75 13.98
N PRO A 288 9.06 -4.65 13.28
CA PRO A 288 8.62 -4.73 11.89
C PRO A 288 9.78 -5.13 10.98
N LYS A 289 9.44 -5.67 9.81
CA LYS A 289 10.40 -6.18 8.84
C LYS A 289 10.04 -5.77 7.42
N PHE A 290 11.02 -5.22 6.73
CA PHE A 290 10.97 -5.04 5.29
C PHE A 290 11.61 -6.24 4.59
N TRP A 291 10.96 -6.74 3.55
CA TRP A 291 11.40 -7.84 2.71
C TRP A 291 11.73 -7.30 1.31
N PRO A 292 13.01 -7.01 1.04
CA PRO A 292 13.43 -6.55 -0.28
C PRO A 292 13.14 -7.58 -1.35
N ARG A 293 12.67 -7.10 -2.50
CA ARG A 293 12.47 -7.88 -3.73
C ARG A 293 13.58 -8.89 -3.99
N LYS A 294 14.83 -8.41 -4.01
CA LYS A 294 16.04 -9.21 -4.30
C LYS A 294 16.23 -10.41 -3.36
N SER A 295 15.70 -10.34 -2.13
CA SER A 295 15.82 -11.41 -1.14
C SER A 295 14.61 -12.35 -1.12
N LEU A 296 13.41 -11.82 -1.31
CA LEU A 296 12.17 -12.59 -1.10
C LEU A 296 11.65 -13.26 -2.38
N GLU A 297 11.83 -12.64 -3.56
CA GLU A 297 11.37 -13.25 -4.82
C GLU A 297 12.02 -14.60 -5.11
N PRO A 298 13.35 -14.80 -4.94
CA PRO A 298 13.96 -16.11 -5.16
C PRO A 298 13.38 -17.19 -4.25
N ILE A 299 13.08 -16.84 -2.99
CA ILE A 299 12.49 -17.76 -2.02
C ILE A 299 11.06 -18.15 -2.44
N ILE A 300 10.25 -17.18 -2.87
CA ILE A 300 8.88 -17.44 -3.34
C ILE A 300 8.90 -18.32 -4.60
N ALA A 301 9.79 -18.01 -5.56
CA ALA A 301 9.91 -18.76 -6.80
C ALA A 301 10.34 -20.21 -6.56
N GLN A 302 11.35 -20.41 -5.71
CA GLN A 302 11.79 -21.76 -5.34
C GLN A 302 10.69 -22.53 -4.62
N TYR A 303 10.00 -21.91 -3.66
CA TYR A 303 8.87 -22.55 -2.97
C TYR A 303 7.77 -22.99 -3.94
N ALA A 304 7.42 -22.16 -4.93
CA ALA A 304 6.42 -22.49 -5.93
C ALA A 304 6.86 -23.64 -6.85
N LYS A 305 8.15 -23.75 -7.15
CA LYS A 305 8.72 -24.88 -7.91
C LYS A 305 8.65 -26.19 -7.12
N ASP A 306 8.97 -26.13 -5.83
CA ASP A 306 8.98 -27.31 -4.95
C ASP A 306 7.56 -27.71 -4.50
N ASN A 307 6.61 -26.78 -4.56
CA ASN A 307 5.21 -26.96 -4.16
C ASN A 307 4.29 -26.45 -5.27
N PRO A 308 4.26 -27.10 -6.45
CA PRO A 308 3.43 -26.66 -7.55
C PRO A 308 1.95 -26.63 -7.11
N PRO A 309 1.21 -25.54 -7.40
CA PRO A 309 -0.21 -25.49 -7.06
C PRO A 309 -0.96 -26.60 -7.80
N PRO A 310 -2.05 -27.14 -7.22
CA PRO A 310 -2.89 -28.09 -7.94
C PRO A 310 -3.44 -27.43 -9.21
N PRO A 311 -3.72 -28.20 -10.27
CA PRO A 311 -4.33 -27.68 -11.48
C PRO A 311 -5.59 -26.88 -11.15
N PRO A 312 -5.80 -25.70 -11.77
CA PRO A 312 -7.02 -24.92 -11.58
C PRO A 312 -8.24 -25.78 -11.83
N GLN A 313 -9.07 -25.95 -10.80
CA GLN A 313 -10.34 -26.67 -10.94
C GLN A 313 -11.39 -25.70 -11.50
N PRO A 314 -12.22 -26.12 -12.47
CA PRO A 314 -13.32 -25.30 -12.92
C PRO A 314 -14.28 -25.05 -11.75
N LEU A 315 -14.97 -23.91 -11.79
CA LEU A 315 -16.04 -23.65 -10.82
C LEU A 315 -17.12 -24.74 -10.97
N PRO A 316 -17.59 -25.34 -9.87
CA PRO A 316 -18.63 -26.36 -9.94
C PRO A 316 -19.95 -25.74 -10.44
N ILE A 317 -20.85 -26.54 -11.00
CA ILE A 317 -22.21 -26.09 -11.29
C ILE A 317 -22.97 -25.88 -9.97
N CYS A 318 -23.76 -24.81 -9.86
CA CYS A 318 -24.54 -24.55 -8.66
C CYS A 318 -25.55 -25.67 -8.38
N THR A 319 -25.55 -26.21 -7.15
CA THR A 319 -26.53 -27.22 -6.72
C THR A 319 -27.80 -26.54 -6.19
N GLY A 320 -28.85 -26.52 -7.00
CA GLY A 320 -30.16 -25.95 -6.63
C GLY A 320 -30.24 -24.41 -6.72
N PRO A 321 -31.43 -23.83 -6.53
CA PRO A 321 -31.71 -22.40 -6.76
C PRO A 321 -30.97 -21.44 -5.81
#